data_AF-A0AA39QDL5-F1
#
_entry.id   AF-A0AA39QDL5-F1
#
_cell.length_a   1.000
_cell.length_b   1.000
_cell.length_c   1.000
_cell.angle_alpha   90.00
_cell.angle_beta   90.00
_cell.angle_gamma   90.00
#
_symmetry.space_group_name_H-M   'P 1'
#
loop_
_entity.id
_entity.type
_entity.pdbx_description
1 polymer ?
#
loop_
_entity_poly.entity_id
_entity_poly.type
_entity_poly.pdbx_seq_one_letter_code
_entity_poly.pdbx_strand_id
1 'polypeptide(L)'
;MIPVLKQRSYTGTRKVIPSALANTLCIDLGVEGVLKKLNTTLGTLYPLDSVISILNPYITQNSDFGTAYAYLRPYWSDIPTIEHKLSTWEAEDREMRRNMLTDGRITPQSVPPRQVGDLYANRVVPYWVAYCRPWAISHAWVDEKDHVDVMTSINGCEWPMPMPKDVNLDLICIEMLNARPRWMPCHEEEYVWLDVLCLWQEGGKGEHLHLEEWKLDVPTIGSVYEHAHSHVVCYFTGLGRPLHLIPGYFEGDRCWFQCA
;
A
#
# COMPACT_ATOMS: atom_id res chain seq x y z
N MET A 1 -25.15 5.90 -12.59
CA MET A 1 -23.83 5.82 -11.95
C MET A 1 -23.63 7.11 -11.16
N ILE A 2 -23.63 7.04 -9.82
CA ILE A 2 -23.38 8.21 -8.97
C ILE A 2 -21.88 8.51 -9.06
N PRO A 3 -21.46 9.70 -9.50
CA PRO A 3 -20.04 10.00 -9.65
C PRO A 3 -19.35 10.15 -8.29
N VAL A 4 -18.30 9.36 -8.05
CA VAL A 4 -17.40 9.56 -6.91
C VAL A 4 -16.42 10.68 -7.28
N LEU A 5 -16.74 11.91 -6.88
CA LEU A 5 -16.05 13.12 -7.34
C LEU A 5 -14.53 13.12 -7.06
N LYS A 6 -14.09 12.41 -6.02
CA LYS A 6 -12.68 12.33 -5.61
C LYS A 6 -11.85 11.33 -6.41
N GLN A 7 -12.44 10.52 -7.28
CA GLN A 7 -11.74 9.50 -8.08
C GLN A 7 -11.21 10.02 -9.43
N ARG A 8 -11.48 11.27 -9.82
CA ARG A 8 -11.26 11.74 -11.21
C ARG A 8 -9.81 12.10 -11.53
N SER A 9 -9.16 12.84 -10.65
CA SER A 9 -7.78 13.30 -10.84
C SER A 9 -7.20 13.73 -9.50
N TYR A 10 -5.92 13.47 -9.29
CA TYR A 10 -5.18 14.04 -8.17
C TYR A 10 -4.87 15.52 -8.45
N THR A 11 -5.25 16.42 -7.55
CA THR A 11 -5.02 17.88 -7.69
C THR A 11 -4.05 18.45 -6.66
N GLY A 12 -3.37 17.58 -5.90
CA GLY A 12 -2.41 18.03 -4.89
C GLY A 12 -1.01 18.27 -5.45
N THR A 13 -0.15 18.84 -4.62
CA THR A 13 1.23 19.23 -4.97
C THR A 13 2.27 18.21 -4.49
N ARG A 14 1.83 17.03 -4.03
CA ARG A 14 2.73 16.01 -3.50
C ARG A 14 3.45 15.28 -4.62
N LYS A 15 4.55 14.63 -4.24
CA LYS A 15 5.46 13.90 -5.13
C LYS A 15 4.87 12.52 -5.46
N VAL A 16 3.62 12.49 -5.96
CA VAL A 16 2.94 11.27 -6.39
C VAL A 16 3.36 10.96 -7.82
N ILE A 17 3.75 9.72 -8.10
CA ILE A 17 4.07 9.29 -9.46
C ILE A 17 2.83 8.71 -10.14
N PRO A 18 2.64 8.92 -11.46
CA PRO A 18 1.55 8.29 -12.19
C PRO A 18 1.69 6.76 -12.22
N SER A 19 0.58 6.02 -12.19
CA SER A 19 0.56 4.56 -12.30
C SER A 19 1.35 4.02 -13.49
N ALA A 20 1.25 4.70 -14.65
CA ALA A 20 2.04 4.35 -15.84
C ALA A 20 3.56 4.44 -15.63
N LEU A 21 4.04 5.44 -14.89
CA LEU A 21 5.46 5.56 -14.54
C LEU A 21 5.85 4.51 -13.51
N ALA A 22 5.02 4.30 -12.48
CA ALA A 22 5.27 3.28 -11.46
C ALA A 22 5.46 1.88 -12.08
N ASN A 23 4.65 1.55 -13.09
CA ASN A 23 4.68 0.27 -13.81
C ASN A 23 5.82 0.14 -14.82
N THR A 24 6.62 1.19 -15.05
CA THR A 24 7.76 1.10 -15.97
C THR A 24 8.93 0.38 -15.29
N LEU A 25 9.53 -0.61 -15.95
CA LEU A 25 10.70 -1.29 -15.40
C LEU A 25 11.92 -0.35 -15.34
N CYS A 26 12.71 -0.45 -14.27
CA CYS A 26 13.91 0.36 -14.13
C CYS A 26 14.92 0.07 -15.25
N ILE A 27 14.97 -1.17 -15.75
CA ILE A 27 15.84 -1.56 -16.86
C ILE A 27 15.48 -0.85 -18.17
N ASP A 28 14.20 -0.61 -18.42
CA ASP A 28 13.73 0.07 -19.64
C ASP A 28 14.08 1.56 -19.64
N LEU A 29 14.18 2.15 -18.45
CA LEU A 29 14.61 3.54 -18.27
C LEU A 29 16.14 3.69 -18.30
N GLY A 30 16.87 2.64 -17.89
CA GLY A 30 18.29 2.71 -17.58
C GLY A 30 18.58 3.59 -16.34
N VAL A 31 19.80 3.51 -15.81
CA VAL A 31 20.17 4.20 -14.57
C VAL A 31 20.01 5.72 -14.65
N GLU A 32 20.37 6.31 -15.79
CA GLU A 32 20.20 7.73 -16.06
C GLU A 32 18.73 8.13 -16.14
N GLY A 33 17.89 7.30 -16.77
CA GLY A 33 16.46 7.54 -16.88
C GLY A 33 15.77 7.47 -15.52
N VAL A 34 16.09 6.46 -14.70
CA VAL A 34 15.61 6.34 -13.31
C VAL A 34 16.00 7.58 -12.50
N LEU A 35 17.28 7.96 -12.52
CA LEU A 35 17.76 9.15 -11.81
C LEU A 35 17.04 10.42 -12.27
N LYS A 36 16.90 10.61 -13.59
CA LYS A 36 16.19 11.77 -14.15
C LYS A 36 14.76 11.86 -13.64
N LYS A 37 14.04 10.74 -13.58
CA LYS A 37 12.67 10.69 -13.05
C LYS A 37 12.64 10.98 -11.55
N LEU A 38 13.54 10.39 -10.76
CA LEU A 38 13.67 10.69 -9.33
C LEU A 38 13.96 12.16 -9.06
N ASN A 39 14.98 12.72 -9.73
CA ASN A 39 15.34 14.14 -9.62
C ASN A 39 14.17 15.06 -9.97
N THR A 40 13.45 14.75 -11.06
CA THR A 40 12.29 15.53 -11.50
C THR A 40 11.14 15.47 -10.49
N THR A 41 10.75 14.27 -10.06
CA THR A 41 9.63 14.06 -9.12
C THR A 41 9.96 14.62 -7.74
N LEU A 42 11.20 14.46 -7.28
CA LEU A 42 11.63 14.83 -5.93
C LEU A 42 12.13 16.27 -5.83
N GLY A 43 12.31 16.97 -6.96
CA GLY A 43 12.84 18.33 -7.00
C GLY A 43 14.31 18.40 -6.60
N THR A 44 15.11 17.42 -7.02
CA THR A 44 16.54 17.30 -6.69
C THR A 44 17.39 17.28 -7.96
N LEU A 45 18.71 17.44 -7.80
CA LEU A 45 19.68 17.51 -8.90
C LEU A 45 20.92 16.66 -8.60
N TYR A 46 20.73 15.46 -8.03
CA TYR A 46 21.86 14.59 -7.72
C TYR A 46 22.57 14.13 -9.00
N PRO A 47 23.91 14.18 -9.06
CA PRO A 47 24.67 13.63 -10.17
C PRO A 47 24.68 12.09 -10.09
N LEU A 48 24.79 11.43 -11.24
CA LEU A 48 24.76 9.97 -11.32
C LEU A 48 25.79 9.31 -10.40
N ASP A 49 27.02 9.81 -10.40
CA ASP A 49 28.12 9.26 -9.60
C ASP A 49 27.82 9.19 -8.09
N SER A 50 26.91 10.05 -7.59
CA SER A 50 26.54 10.08 -6.17
C SER A 50 25.51 9.02 -5.76
N VAL A 51 24.77 8.46 -6.72
CA VAL A 51 23.62 7.59 -6.45
C VAL A 51 23.65 6.28 -7.23
N ILE A 52 24.61 6.10 -8.14
CA ILE A 52 24.69 4.93 -9.03
C ILE A 52 24.70 3.60 -8.28
N SER A 53 25.42 3.51 -7.15
CA SER A 53 25.47 2.30 -6.33
C SER A 53 24.09 1.92 -5.77
N ILE A 54 23.28 2.93 -5.42
CA ILE A 54 21.94 2.75 -4.86
C ILE A 54 20.91 2.41 -5.94
N LEU A 55 21.08 2.94 -7.16
CA LEU A 55 20.13 2.70 -8.26
C LEU A 55 20.36 1.37 -8.98
N ASN A 56 21.62 0.91 -9.08
CA ASN A 56 21.97 -0.31 -9.81
C ASN A 56 21.20 -1.56 -9.35
N PRO A 57 21.01 -1.83 -8.04
CA PRO A 57 20.23 -2.97 -7.57
C PRO A 57 18.82 -3.05 -8.18
N TYR A 58 18.11 -1.93 -8.31
CA TYR A 58 16.76 -1.91 -8.86
C TYR A 58 16.72 -2.23 -10.37
N ILE A 59 17.81 -1.94 -11.08
CA ILE A 59 17.95 -2.29 -12.49
C ILE A 59 18.27 -3.76 -12.65
N THR A 60 19.24 -4.27 -11.86
CA THR A 60 19.69 -5.67 -11.96
C THR A 60 18.64 -6.65 -11.48
N GLN A 61 17.80 -6.27 -10.50
CA GLN A 61 16.69 -7.07 -10.00
C GLN A 61 15.43 -6.96 -10.86
N ASN A 62 15.47 -6.18 -11.94
CA ASN A 62 14.32 -5.94 -12.82
C ASN A 62 13.11 -5.36 -12.06
N SER A 63 13.37 -4.50 -11.07
CA SER A 63 12.32 -3.83 -10.29
C SER A 63 11.65 -2.75 -11.14
N ASP A 64 10.36 -2.53 -10.89
CA ASP A 64 9.67 -1.38 -11.47
C ASP A 64 10.02 -0.07 -10.75
N PHE A 65 9.76 1.04 -11.43
CA PHE A 65 10.08 2.37 -10.92
C PHE A 65 9.27 2.70 -9.67
N GLY A 66 8.04 2.18 -9.53
CA GLY A 66 7.23 2.37 -8.33
C GLY A 66 7.90 1.79 -7.09
N THR A 67 8.44 0.58 -7.20
CA THR A 67 9.17 -0.10 -6.13
C THR A 67 10.42 0.68 -5.77
N ALA A 68 11.23 1.06 -6.76
CA ALA A 68 12.41 1.89 -6.52
C ALA A 68 12.04 3.22 -5.86
N TYR A 69 10.99 3.87 -6.33
CA TYR A 69 10.51 5.13 -5.79
C TYR A 69 10.06 5.01 -4.33
N ALA A 70 9.31 3.98 -3.98
CA ALA A 70 8.81 3.75 -2.62
C ALA A 70 9.96 3.56 -1.61
N TYR A 71 10.98 2.77 -1.97
CA TYR A 71 12.12 2.50 -1.08
C TYR A 71 13.06 3.70 -0.94
N LEU A 72 13.26 4.46 -2.02
CA LEU A 72 14.25 5.53 -2.05
C LEU A 72 13.70 6.88 -1.60
N ARG A 73 12.43 7.20 -1.89
CA ARG A 73 11.81 8.50 -1.59
C ARG A 73 12.02 8.93 -0.14
N PRO A 74 11.74 8.11 0.90
CA PRO A 74 11.79 8.56 2.29
C PRO A 74 13.19 9.02 2.74
N TYR A 75 14.23 8.51 2.08
CA TYR A 75 15.62 8.72 2.47
C TYR A 75 16.43 9.46 1.41
N TRP A 76 15.78 9.95 0.34
CA TRP A 76 16.46 10.52 -0.82
C TRP A 76 17.30 11.76 -0.49
N SER A 77 16.96 12.50 0.56
CA SER A 77 17.77 13.63 1.05
C SER A 77 19.06 13.22 1.76
N ASP A 78 19.18 11.95 2.15
CA ASP A 78 20.27 11.38 2.95
C ASP A 78 20.83 10.11 2.28
N ILE A 79 21.18 10.26 1.00
CA ILE A 79 21.75 9.23 0.09
C ILE A 79 22.76 8.29 0.79
N PRO A 80 23.78 8.77 1.53
CA PRO A 80 24.80 7.90 2.10
C PRO A 80 24.27 6.89 3.14
N THR A 81 23.08 7.13 3.69
CA THR A 81 22.50 6.28 4.75
C THR A 81 21.43 5.33 4.27
N ILE A 82 20.99 5.43 3.00
CA ILE A 82 19.84 4.68 2.48
C ILE A 82 20.03 3.18 2.66
N GLU A 83 21.14 2.63 2.16
CA GLU A 83 21.40 1.18 2.20
C GLU A 83 21.46 0.66 3.65
N HIS A 84 22.13 1.40 4.53
CA HIS A 84 22.21 1.06 5.95
C HIS A 84 20.82 1.09 6.60
N LYS A 85 20.05 2.17 6.42
CA LYS A 85 18.71 2.31 7.01
C LYS A 85 17.78 1.20 6.54
N LEU A 86 17.70 0.94 5.23
CA LEU A 86 16.86 -0.13 4.68
C LEU A 86 17.24 -1.49 5.27
N SER A 87 18.54 -1.80 5.32
CA SER A 87 19.03 -3.06 5.89
C SER A 87 18.71 -3.19 7.38
N THR A 88 18.86 -2.10 8.16
CA THR A 88 18.53 -2.08 9.59
C THR A 88 17.04 -2.30 9.82
N TRP A 89 16.17 -1.54 9.14
CA TRP A 89 14.72 -1.63 9.32
C TRP A 89 14.16 -2.99 8.91
N GLU A 90 14.68 -3.57 7.82
CA GLU A 90 14.30 -4.92 7.41
C GLU A 90 14.71 -5.97 8.45
N ALA A 91 15.93 -5.87 9.00
CA ALA A 91 16.41 -6.80 10.01
C ALA A 91 15.62 -6.69 11.32
N GLU A 92 15.30 -5.47 11.75
CA GLU A 92 14.50 -5.21 12.95
C GLU A 92 13.06 -5.73 12.80
N ASP A 93 12.39 -5.50 11.67
CA ASP A 93 11.04 -6.03 11.42
C ASP A 93 11.05 -7.56 11.41
N ARG A 94 12.05 -8.17 10.76
CA ARG A 94 12.20 -9.63 10.71
C ARG A 94 12.41 -10.24 12.10
N GLU A 95 13.25 -9.61 12.92
CA GLU A 95 13.51 -10.05 14.30
C GLU A 95 12.28 -9.86 15.19
N MET A 96 11.59 -8.72 15.09
CA MET A 96 10.34 -8.47 15.78
C MET A 96 9.30 -9.55 15.47
N ARG A 97 9.05 -9.84 14.18
CA ARG A 97 8.05 -10.85 13.78
C ARG A 97 8.41 -12.26 14.23
N ARG A 98 9.71 -12.61 14.23
CA ARG A 98 10.20 -13.90 14.76
C ARG A 98 9.91 -14.02 16.27
N ASN A 99 10.11 -12.94 17.02
CA ASN A 99 9.92 -12.93 18.47
C ASN A 99 8.44 -12.92 18.89
N MET A 100 7.54 -12.43 18.03
CA MET A 100 6.10 -12.45 18.29
C MET A 100 5.46 -13.84 18.22
N LEU A 101 6.10 -14.80 17.55
CA LEU A 101 5.62 -16.18 17.40
C LEU A 101 6.36 -17.13 18.34
N THR A 102 6.35 -16.84 19.64
CA THR A 102 6.97 -17.69 20.68
C THR A 102 5.92 -18.56 21.38
N ASP A 103 6.22 -19.86 21.52
CA ASP A 103 5.38 -20.85 22.22
C ASP A 103 3.90 -20.89 21.81
N GLY A 104 3.61 -20.62 20.52
CA GLY A 104 2.25 -20.65 19.96
C GLY A 104 1.34 -19.54 20.48
N ARG A 105 1.89 -18.49 21.09
CA ARG A 105 1.15 -17.32 21.58
C ARG A 105 1.66 -16.06 20.92
N ILE A 106 0.74 -15.25 20.42
CA ILE A 106 1.04 -13.88 20.01
C ILE A 106 1.05 -13.04 21.28
N THR A 107 2.19 -12.44 21.59
CA THR A 107 2.27 -11.51 22.71
C THR A 107 1.41 -10.27 22.39
N PRO A 108 0.67 -9.67 23.34
CA PRO A 108 -0.27 -8.55 23.08
C PRO A 108 0.38 -7.21 22.70
N GLN A 109 1.54 -7.23 22.04
CA GLN A 109 2.14 -6.02 21.51
C GLN A 109 1.46 -5.63 20.20
N SER A 110 1.37 -4.32 19.96
CA SER A 110 0.91 -3.72 18.71
C SER A 110 1.83 -4.13 17.55
N VAL A 111 1.62 -5.31 16.98
CA VAL A 111 2.32 -5.74 15.77
C VAL A 111 1.85 -4.84 14.63
N PRO A 112 2.74 -4.13 13.92
CA PRO A 112 2.36 -3.34 12.76
C PRO A 112 1.98 -4.27 11.60
N PRO A 113 1.21 -3.77 10.61
CA PRO A 113 0.89 -4.56 9.44
C PRO A 113 2.19 -4.99 8.75
N ARG A 114 2.18 -6.12 8.03
CA ARG A 114 3.37 -6.57 7.29
C ARG A 114 3.67 -5.70 6.08
N GLN A 115 2.61 -5.29 5.41
CA GLN A 115 2.66 -4.52 4.18
C GLN A 115 1.68 -3.37 4.26
N VAL A 116 1.94 -2.34 3.47
CA VAL A 116 1.06 -1.17 3.30
C VAL A 116 1.06 -0.75 1.83
N GLY A 117 -0.05 -0.18 1.37
CA GLY A 117 -0.11 0.48 0.08
C GLY A 117 0.49 1.89 0.17
N ASP A 118 1.62 2.12 -0.48
CA ASP A 118 2.17 3.45 -0.74
C ASP A 118 1.39 4.11 -1.89
N LEU A 119 0.58 5.10 -1.55
CA LEU A 119 -0.23 5.88 -2.49
C LEU A 119 0.61 6.73 -3.45
N TYR A 120 1.79 7.17 -3.03
CA TYR A 120 2.65 8.02 -3.84
C TYR A 120 3.39 7.21 -4.90
N ALA A 121 3.75 5.97 -4.57
CA ALA A 121 4.41 5.02 -5.46
C ALA A 121 3.45 4.13 -6.25
N ASN A 122 2.18 4.06 -5.83
CA ASN A 122 1.19 3.10 -6.30
C ASN A 122 1.67 1.64 -6.14
N ARG A 123 2.23 1.32 -4.97
CA ARG A 123 2.82 0.00 -4.68
C ARG A 123 2.51 -0.47 -3.26
N VAL A 124 2.31 -1.76 -3.10
CA VAL A 124 2.39 -2.42 -1.80
C VAL A 124 3.86 -2.59 -1.47
N VAL A 125 4.25 -2.13 -0.28
CA VAL A 125 5.60 -2.27 0.25
C VAL A 125 5.57 -2.83 1.66
N PRO A 126 6.65 -3.47 2.14
CA PRO A 126 6.77 -3.84 3.53
C PRO A 126 6.62 -2.61 4.44
N TYR A 127 5.99 -2.78 5.60
CA TYR A 127 5.75 -1.69 6.54
C TYR A 127 7.04 -1.03 7.03
N TRP A 128 8.15 -1.76 7.11
CA TRP A 128 9.45 -1.22 7.51
C TRP A 128 10.03 -0.21 6.51
N VAL A 129 9.50 -0.14 5.28
CA VAL A 129 9.79 0.91 4.29
C VAL A 129 8.97 2.18 4.56
N ALA A 130 7.81 2.03 5.20
CA ALA A 130 6.88 3.12 5.43
C ALA A 130 7.40 4.09 6.49
N TYR A 131 7.35 5.39 6.18
CA TYR A 131 7.82 6.43 7.09
C TYR A 131 6.80 6.80 8.19
N CYS A 132 5.51 6.55 7.93
CA CYS A 132 4.42 6.89 8.85
C CYS A 132 3.36 5.78 8.88
N ARG A 133 2.49 5.83 9.90
CA ARG A 133 1.41 4.86 10.06
C ARG A 133 0.40 5.00 8.91
N PRO A 134 -0.11 3.88 8.36
CA PRO A 134 -1.09 3.92 7.30
C PRO A 134 -2.47 4.36 7.81
N TRP A 135 -3.27 4.90 6.92
CA TRP A 135 -4.72 4.96 7.11
C TRP A 135 -5.34 3.59 6.92
N ALA A 136 -6.37 3.24 7.68
CA ALA A 136 -7.08 1.99 7.47
C ALA A 136 -8.24 2.21 6.50
N ILE A 137 -8.46 1.26 5.60
CA ILE A 137 -9.65 1.19 4.77
C ILE A 137 -10.47 0.00 5.25
N SER A 138 -11.71 0.27 5.66
CA SER A 138 -12.71 -0.76 5.95
C SER A 138 -13.74 -0.77 4.85
N HIS A 139 -14.21 -1.95 4.44
CA HIS A 139 -15.23 -2.06 3.41
C HIS A 139 -16.18 -3.22 3.68
N ALA A 140 -17.41 -3.11 3.15
CA ALA A 140 -18.31 -4.25 3.06
C ALA A 140 -17.85 -5.21 1.96
N TRP A 141 -18.11 -6.49 2.16
CA TRP A 141 -17.96 -7.49 1.11
C TRP A 141 -19.13 -7.41 0.12
N VAL A 142 -18.83 -7.58 -1.17
CA VAL A 142 -19.86 -7.73 -2.20
C VAL A 142 -20.13 -9.22 -2.45
N ASP A 143 -21.23 -9.53 -3.14
CA ASP A 143 -21.51 -10.91 -3.55
C ASP A 143 -20.40 -11.47 -4.45
N GLU A 144 -20.17 -12.79 -4.38
CA GLU A 144 -19.17 -13.49 -5.21
C GLU A 144 -19.44 -13.28 -6.71
N LYS A 145 -20.72 -13.28 -7.12
CA LYS A 145 -21.09 -12.96 -8.51
C LYS A 145 -20.71 -11.53 -8.94
N ASP A 146 -20.47 -10.63 -7.99
CA ASP A 146 -20.20 -9.21 -8.19
C ASP A 146 -18.73 -8.84 -7.89
N HIS A 147 -17.92 -9.81 -7.43
CA HIS A 147 -16.47 -9.64 -7.31
C HIS A 147 -15.71 -10.18 -8.53
N VAL A 148 -14.46 -9.77 -8.66
CA VAL A 148 -13.50 -10.30 -9.62
C VAL A 148 -12.13 -10.28 -8.95
N ASP A 149 -11.39 -11.35 -9.18
CA ASP A 149 -10.00 -11.50 -8.74
C ASP A 149 -9.08 -10.83 -9.76
N VAL A 150 -8.45 -9.73 -9.34
CA VAL A 150 -7.61 -8.92 -10.21
C VAL A 150 -6.14 -9.07 -9.84
N MET A 151 -5.34 -9.54 -10.79
CA MET A 151 -3.88 -9.45 -10.71
C MET A 151 -3.46 -8.02 -11.03
N THR A 152 -2.76 -7.38 -10.09
CA THR A 152 -2.36 -5.98 -10.21
C THR A 152 -0.86 -5.81 -10.01
N SER A 153 -0.24 -4.89 -10.74
CA SER A 153 1.17 -4.53 -10.50
C SER A 153 1.36 -3.83 -9.16
N ILE A 154 0.29 -3.31 -8.54
CA ILE A 154 0.36 -2.62 -7.25
C ILE A 154 0.91 -3.55 -6.16
N ASN A 155 0.49 -4.82 -6.10
CA ASN A 155 1.05 -5.83 -5.20
C ASN A 155 2.09 -6.74 -5.89
N GLY A 156 2.79 -6.23 -6.91
CA GLY A 156 3.81 -6.99 -7.64
C GLY A 156 3.27 -8.18 -8.44
N CYS A 157 1.97 -8.24 -8.71
CA CYS A 157 1.29 -9.41 -9.28
C CYS A 157 1.58 -10.69 -8.47
N GLU A 158 1.62 -10.57 -7.14
CA GLU A 158 1.95 -11.68 -6.25
C GLU A 158 0.71 -12.49 -5.84
N TRP A 159 -0.44 -11.84 -5.62
CA TRP A 159 -1.72 -12.49 -5.37
C TRP A 159 -2.87 -11.77 -6.08
N PRO A 160 -3.97 -12.49 -6.41
CA PRO A 160 -5.17 -11.86 -6.91
C PRO A 160 -5.86 -11.07 -5.81
N MET A 161 -6.35 -9.87 -6.14
CA MET A 161 -7.12 -9.05 -5.23
C MET A 161 -8.62 -9.20 -5.52
N PRO A 162 -9.44 -9.67 -4.55
CA PRO A 162 -10.89 -9.74 -4.72
C PRO A 162 -11.49 -8.34 -4.64
N MET A 163 -12.08 -7.86 -5.73
CA MET A 163 -12.64 -6.51 -5.81
C MET A 163 -13.96 -6.45 -6.58
N PRO A 164 -14.82 -5.45 -6.34
CA PRO A 164 -16.03 -5.30 -7.14
C PRO A 164 -15.74 -5.08 -8.63
N LYS A 165 -16.51 -5.73 -9.51
CA LYS A 165 -16.30 -5.71 -10.99
C LYS A 165 -16.31 -4.33 -11.64
N ASP A 166 -16.96 -3.37 -11.00
CA ASP A 166 -17.18 -2.00 -11.48
C ASP A 166 -16.21 -0.99 -10.89
N VAL A 167 -15.14 -1.44 -10.23
CA VAL A 167 -14.18 -0.61 -9.50
C VAL A 167 -12.78 -0.72 -10.10
N ASN A 168 -11.95 0.31 -9.91
CA ASN A 168 -10.56 0.33 -10.32
C ASN A 168 -9.68 0.81 -9.14
N LEU A 169 -8.61 0.07 -8.85
CA LEU A 169 -7.70 0.37 -7.74
C LEU A 169 -7.00 1.72 -7.88
N ASP A 170 -6.60 2.10 -9.09
CA ASP A 170 -5.97 3.41 -9.33
C ASP A 170 -6.94 4.55 -8.94
N LEU A 171 -8.24 4.37 -9.15
CA LEU A 171 -9.25 5.35 -8.75
C LEU A 171 -9.39 5.42 -7.23
N ILE A 172 -9.34 4.29 -6.53
CA ILE A 172 -9.33 4.25 -5.06
C ILE A 172 -8.08 4.96 -4.53
N CYS A 173 -6.89 4.69 -5.10
CA CYS A 173 -5.66 5.39 -4.73
C CYS A 173 -5.80 6.92 -4.89
N ILE A 174 -6.37 7.38 -6.01
CA ILE A 174 -6.66 8.81 -6.25
C ILE A 174 -7.67 9.36 -5.22
N GLU A 175 -8.70 8.59 -4.89
CA GLU A 175 -9.68 8.98 -3.87
C GLU A 175 -9.04 9.15 -2.50
N MET A 176 -8.18 8.21 -2.09
CA MET A 176 -7.44 8.28 -0.82
C MET A 176 -6.50 9.49 -0.79
N LEU A 177 -5.78 9.74 -1.88
CA LEU A 177 -4.94 10.95 -2.03
C LEU A 177 -5.75 12.25 -1.92
N ASN A 178 -7.03 12.24 -2.31
CA ASN A 178 -7.95 13.36 -2.23
C ASN A 178 -8.82 13.38 -0.93
N ALA A 179 -8.71 12.37 -0.06
CA ALA A 179 -9.58 12.20 1.11
C ALA A 179 -9.32 13.21 2.25
N ARG A 180 -8.23 13.99 2.16
CA ARG A 180 -7.69 14.95 3.15
C ARG A 180 -8.72 15.72 4.03
N PRO A 181 -8.59 15.69 5.36
CA PRO A 181 -9.20 16.65 6.28
C PRO A 181 -8.45 17.99 6.22
N ARG A 182 -9.16 19.10 6.05
CA ARG A 182 -8.59 20.45 5.85
C ARG A 182 -7.76 20.98 7.04
N TRP A 183 -7.81 20.34 8.21
CA TRP A 183 -7.36 20.91 9.49
C TRP A 183 -6.06 20.32 10.07
N MET A 184 -5.45 19.30 9.43
CA MET A 184 -4.15 18.75 9.86
C MET A 184 -3.16 18.74 8.69
N PRO A 185 -2.22 19.72 8.64
CA PRO A 185 -1.24 19.82 7.56
C PRO A 185 -0.09 18.81 7.65
N CYS A 186 0.13 18.21 8.83
CA CYS A 186 1.41 17.61 9.21
C CYS A 186 1.51 16.09 9.01
N HIS A 187 0.40 15.42 8.65
CA HIS A 187 0.40 13.98 8.39
C HIS A 187 0.21 13.77 6.89
N GLU A 188 1.31 13.42 6.24
CA GLU A 188 1.32 13.08 4.82
C GLU A 188 0.59 11.74 4.67
N GLU A 189 -0.59 11.76 4.03
CA GLU A 189 -1.34 10.55 3.66
C GLU A 189 -0.58 9.80 2.54
N GLU A 190 0.54 9.20 2.91
CA GLU A 190 1.40 8.45 2.00
C GLU A 190 1.01 6.97 1.94
N TYR A 191 0.57 6.40 3.07
CA TYR A 191 0.32 4.97 3.18
C TYR A 191 -1.13 4.67 3.59
N VAL A 192 -1.66 3.59 3.03
CA VAL A 192 -2.95 3.00 3.39
C VAL A 192 -2.77 1.52 3.70
N TRP A 193 -3.66 1.00 4.50
CA TRP A 193 -3.80 -0.41 4.76
C TRP A 193 -5.20 -0.83 4.38
N LEU A 194 -5.26 -1.83 3.51
CA LEU A 194 -6.47 -2.45 3.02
C LEU A 194 -6.19 -3.95 3.05
N ASP A 195 -6.99 -4.70 3.81
CA ASP A 195 -6.82 -6.14 4.03
C ASP A 195 -6.64 -6.94 2.74
N VAL A 196 -7.54 -6.78 1.77
CA VAL A 196 -7.50 -7.48 0.48
C VAL A 196 -6.30 -7.10 -0.41
N LEU A 197 -5.62 -5.98 -0.10
CA LEU A 197 -4.45 -5.50 -0.83
C LEU A 197 -3.13 -5.75 -0.07
N CYS A 198 -3.13 -5.73 1.26
CA CYS A 198 -1.94 -5.74 2.11
C CYS A 198 -1.76 -7.05 2.88
N LEU A 199 -2.71 -7.98 2.77
CA LEU A 199 -2.57 -9.36 3.20
C LEU A 199 -2.52 -10.26 1.98
N TRP A 200 -1.73 -11.32 2.08
CA TRP A 200 -1.77 -12.41 1.11
C TRP A 200 -3.20 -12.92 0.93
N GLN A 201 -3.60 -13.11 -0.31
CA GLN A 201 -4.86 -13.75 -0.69
C GLN A 201 -4.58 -15.16 -1.23
N GLU A 202 -5.61 -16.00 -1.23
CA GLU A 202 -5.55 -17.33 -1.83
C GLU A 202 -5.29 -17.22 -3.36
N GLY A 203 -4.65 -18.25 -3.94
CA GLY A 203 -4.37 -18.28 -5.38
C GLY A 203 -3.18 -17.44 -5.87
N GLY A 204 -2.37 -16.90 -4.95
CA GLY A 204 -1.13 -16.18 -5.26
C GLY A 204 0.12 -17.05 -5.44
N LYS A 205 1.19 -16.47 -5.99
CA LYS A 205 2.50 -17.14 -6.19
C LYS A 205 3.17 -17.55 -4.87
N GLY A 206 2.82 -16.89 -3.77
CA GLY A 206 3.37 -17.06 -2.42
C GLY A 206 2.53 -17.92 -1.48
N GLU A 207 1.64 -18.78 -1.99
CA GLU A 207 0.66 -19.55 -1.19
C GLU A 207 1.28 -20.33 -0.01
N HIS A 208 2.52 -20.82 -0.19
CA HIS A 208 3.26 -21.51 0.88
C HIS A 208 3.74 -20.59 2.02
N LEU A 209 4.00 -19.31 1.75
CA LEU A 209 4.40 -18.32 2.75
C LEU A 209 3.18 -17.74 3.47
N HIS A 210 2.09 -17.57 2.73
CA HIS A 210 0.84 -17.00 3.21
C HIS A 210 0.39 -17.67 4.51
N LEU A 211 0.33 -19.01 4.58
CA LEU A 211 -0.18 -19.71 5.78
C LEU A 211 0.65 -19.43 7.04
N GLU A 212 1.96 -19.29 6.90
CA GLU A 212 2.83 -18.99 8.04
C GLU A 212 2.75 -17.52 8.45
N GLU A 213 2.70 -16.60 7.48
CA GLU A 213 2.56 -15.17 7.79
C GLU A 213 1.19 -14.84 8.37
N TRP A 214 0.13 -15.51 7.92
CA TRP A 214 -1.23 -15.36 8.44
C TRP A 214 -1.37 -15.73 9.92
N LYS A 215 -0.55 -16.65 10.44
CA LYS A 215 -0.56 -16.98 11.88
C LYS A 215 -0.29 -15.75 12.75
N LEU A 216 0.46 -14.77 12.23
CA LEU A 216 0.74 -13.52 12.91
C LEU A 216 -0.16 -12.39 12.40
N ASP A 217 -0.28 -12.24 11.09
CA ASP A 217 -0.83 -11.03 10.49
C ASP A 217 -2.36 -10.95 10.64
N VAL A 218 -3.08 -12.07 10.46
CA VAL A 218 -4.55 -12.08 10.55
C VAL A 218 -5.03 -11.78 11.99
N PRO A 219 -4.48 -12.42 13.04
CA PRO A 219 -4.88 -12.09 14.42
C PRO A 219 -4.49 -10.67 14.86
N THR A 220 -3.56 -10.01 14.16
CA THR A 220 -3.04 -8.69 14.56
C THR A 220 -3.62 -7.53 13.75
N ILE A 221 -4.52 -7.77 12.78
CA ILE A 221 -5.13 -6.70 11.97
C ILE A 221 -5.81 -5.61 12.82
N GLY A 222 -6.36 -5.99 13.98
CA GLY A 222 -7.01 -5.05 14.90
C GLY A 222 -6.09 -3.91 15.34
N SER A 223 -4.79 -4.19 15.44
CA SER A 223 -3.74 -3.22 15.76
C SER A 223 -3.71 -2.06 14.75
N VAL A 224 -3.95 -2.34 13.47
CA VAL A 224 -4.00 -1.31 12.42
C VAL A 224 -5.12 -0.32 12.68
N TYR A 225 -6.31 -0.82 13.02
CA TYR A 225 -7.49 0.00 13.29
C TYR A 225 -7.41 0.74 14.62
N GLU A 226 -6.84 0.11 15.66
CA GLU A 226 -6.60 0.74 16.96
C GLU A 226 -5.64 1.93 16.85
N HIS A 227 -4.57 1.78 16.07
CA HIS A 227 -3.54 2.79 15.89
C HIS A 227 -3.82 3.78 14.76
N ALA A 228 -4.87 3.56 13.97
CA ALA A 228 -5.42 4.51 13.02
C ALA A 228 -6.21 5.59 13.78
N HIS A 229 -5.50 6.41 14.58
CA HIS A 229 -6.01 7.47 15.47
C HIS A 229 -6.86 8.55 14.75
N SER A 230 -8.06 8.19 14.24
CA SER A 230 -9.07 8.98 13.50
C SER A 230 -9.10 8.80 11.96
N HIS A 231 -8.45 7.79 11.38
CA HIS A 231 -8.30 7.68 9.91
C HIS A 231 -8.71 6.33 9.33
N VAL A 232 -9.95 5.92 9.64
CA VAL A 232 -10.59 4.80 8.95
C VAL A 232 -11.51 5.34 7.86
N VAL A 233 -11.26 4.98 6.61
CA VAL A 233 -12.16 5.25 5.50
C VAL A 233 -13.08 4.05 5.32
N CYS A 234 -14.39 4.25 5.43
CA CYS A 234 -15.37 3.17 5.35
C CYS A 234 -16.14 3.19 4.02
N TYR A 235 -16.08 2.07 3.29
CA TYR A 235 -16.92 1.80 2.12
C TYR A 235 -18.07 0.87 2.51
N PHE A 236 -19.23 1.43 2.84
CA PHE A 236 -20.35 0.65 3.35
C PHE A 236 -20.99 -0.28 2.31
N THR A 237 -20.92 0.01 1.01
CA THR A 237 -21.63 -0.76 -0.04
C THR A 237 -20.69 -1.43 -1.04
N GLY A 238 -19.51 -1.80 -0.56
CA GLY A 238 -18.43 -2.40 -1.35
C GLY A 238 -17.29 -1.42 -1.60
N LEU A 239 -16.05 -1.94 -1.54
CA LEU A 239 -14.83 -1.17 -1.76
C LEU A 239 -14.90 -0.30 -3.02
N GLY A 240 -14.62 1.00 -2.91
CA GLY A 240 -14.59 1.92 -4.04
C GLY A 240 -15.96 2.28 -4.65
N ARG A 241 -17.06 1.74 -4.13
CA ARG A 241 -18.42 2.05 -4.60
C ARG A 241 -19.03 3.24 -3.85
N PRO A 242 -19.87 4.06 -4.52
CA PRO A 242 -20.66 5.06 -3.83
C PRO A 242 -21.65 4.40 -2.87
N LEU A 243 -21.97 5.11 -1.78
CA LEU A 243 -23.00 4.67 -0.83
C LEU A 243 -24.34 4.49 -1.57
N HIS A 244 -24.86 3.27 -1.54
CA HIS A 244 -26.14 2.92 -2.17
C HIS A 244 -26.96 2.01 -1.25
N LEU A 245 -27.85 2.62 -0.46
CA LEU A 245 -28.71 1.92 0.49
C LEU A 245 -30.00 1.47 -0.23
N ILE A 246 -30.09 0.19 -0.54
CA ILE A 246 -31.32 -0.44 -1.05
C ILE A 246 -32.21 -0.93 0.10
N PRO A 247 -33.54 -1.05 -0.08
CA PRO A 247 -34.40 -1.71 0.91
C PRO A 247 -33.86 -3.12 1.21
N GLY A 248 -33.76 -3.48 2.49
CA GLY A 248 -33.16 -4.77 2.90
C GLY A 248 -31.64 -4.74 3.13
N TYR A 249 -30.97 -3.59 2.90
CA TYR A 249 -29.51 -3.51 3.06
C TYR A 249 -29.06 -3.78 4.51
N PHE A 250 -29.78 -3.24 5.51
CA PHE A 250 -29.39 -3.41 6.92
C PHE A 250 -29.64 -4.81 7.44
N GLU A 251 -30.45 -5.59 6.74
CA GLU A 251 -30.84 -6.97 7.06
C GLU A 251 -29.91 -8.01 6.42
N GLY A 252 -29.06 -7.63 5.47
CA GLY A 252 -28.17 -8.56 4.77
C GLY A 252 -26.92 -8.94 5.58
N ASP A 253 -26.52 -10.21 5.50
CA ASP A 253 -25.36 -10.78 6.22
C ASP A 253 -24.01 -10.13 5.88
N ARG A 254 -23.93 -9.42 4.74
CA ARG A 254 -22.72 -8.70 4.28
C ARG A 254 -22.80 -7.19 4.56
N CYS A 255 -23.84 -6.75 5.25
CA CYS A 255 -23.98 -5.36 5.67
C CYS A 255 -22.81 -5.00 6.59
N TRP A 256 -22.14 -3.90 6.27
CA TRP A 256 -21.01 -3.43 7.08
C TRP A 256 -21.35 -3.31 8.57
N PHE A 257 -22.58 -2.91 8.91
CA PHE A 257 -23.03 -2.74 10.30
C PHE A 257 -23.35 -4.05 11.04
N GLN A 258 -23.43 -5.18 10.33
CA GLN A 258 -23.58 -6.51 10.94
C GLN A 258 -22.24 -7.23 11.09
N CYS A 259 -21.24 -6.85 10.30
CA CYS A 259 -19.91 -7.45 10.31
C CYS A 259 -18.87 -6.65 11.13
N ALA A 260 -19.28 -5.55 11.76
CA ALA A 260 -18.44 -4.66 12.55
C ALA A 260 -18.40 -5.03 14.04
#